data_AF-A0A943BGA1-F1
#
_entry.id   AF-A0A943BGA1-F1
#
_cell.length_a   1.000
_cell.length_b   1.000
_cell.length_c   1.000
_cell.angle_alpha   90.00
_cell.angle_beta   90.00
_cell.angle_gamma   90.00
#
_symmetry.space_group_name_H-M   'P 1'
#
loop_
_entity.id
_entity.type
_entity.pdbx_description
1 polymer ?
#
loop_
_entity_poly.entity_id
_entity_poly.type
_entity_poly.pdbx_seq_one_letter_code
_entity_poly.pdbx_strand_id
1 'polypeptide(L)'
;MDTKEKYRSFLENFTDFIFVEDEPEQADMIFVPGNGYPQMAERAAELWKGGYAPYILPSGKYSVVTGKFSGVLAKEEKYRGAYRTEWEFLKTVLIKNGVDERKILREDQATYTYQNAIFSRQATEKRGISVEKAILCCKAQHARRCKMYYELLYPGTRFLICPSDVGINRENWYLTEEGIREVLGEMKRCGEQFHEILKEL
;
A
#
# COMPACT_ATOMS: atom_id res chain seq x y z
N MET A 1 21.20 18.47 27.78
CA MET A 1 20.77 17.90 26.50
C MET A 1 19.63 16.97 26.80
N ASP A 2 18.42 17.33 26.37
CA ASP A 2 17.25 16.46 26.47
C ASP A 2 17.60 15.12 25.79
N THR A 3 17.32 14.01 26.45
CA THR A 3 17.53 12.66 25.92
C THR A 3 17.00 12.58 24.49
N LYS A 4 15.86 13.21 24.18
CA LYS A 4 15.29 13.29 22.82
C LYS A 4 16.22 13.84 21.74
N GLU A 5 17.06 14.81 22.08
CA GLU A 5 17.98 15.45 21.13
C GLU A 5 19.15 14.53 20.74
N LYS A 6 19.54 13.63 21.65
CA LYS A 6 20.64 12.68 21.45
C LYS A 6 20.24 11.50 20.55
N TYR A 7 18.96 11.13 20.53
CA TYR A 7 18.44 10.00 19.74
C TYR A 7 17.76 10.43 18.42
N ARG A 8 17.64 11.75 18.18
CA ARG A 8 16.95 12.32 17.00
C ARG A 8 17.53 11.80 15.66
N SER A 9 18.85 11.75 15.52
CA SER A 9 19.49 11.43 14.24
C SER A 9 19.20 10.00 13.73
N PHE A 10 19.17 8.96 14.58
CA PHE A 10 18.83 7.63 14.08
C PHE A 10 17.32 7.41 13.95
N LEU A 11 16.50 8.08 14.78
CA LEU A 11 15.05 8.05 14.61
C LEU A 11 14.67 8.64 13.25
N GLU A 12 15.30 9.75 12.86
CA GLU A 12 15.17 10.35 11.53
C GLU A 12 15.60 9.36 10.44
N ASN A 13 16.74 8.67 10.58
CA ASN A 13 17.16 7.67 9.59
C ASN A 13 16.13 6.54 9.38
N PHE A 14 15.56 6.00 10.46
CA PHE A 14 14.51 4.98 10.35
C PHE A 14 13.23 5.53 9.75
N THR A 15 12.90 6.77 10.12
CA THR A 15 11.71 7.48 9.65
C THR A 15 11.78 7.73 8.14
N ASP A 16 12.88 8.32 7.66
CA ASP A 16 13.09 8.65 6.25
C ASP A 16 13.23 7.39 5.39
N PHE A 17 13.79 6.33 5.96
CA PHE A 17 13.83 5.05 5.28
C PHE A 17 12.42 4.49 5.08
N ILE A 18 11.58 4.43 6.11
CA ILE A 18 10.28 3.73 6.06
C ILE A 18 9.18 4.55 5.41
N PHE A 19 9.03 5.81 5.82
CA PHE A 19 7.89 6.66 5.49
C PHE A 19 8.14 7.42 4.18
N VAL A 20 8.26 6.73 3.05
CA VAL A 20 8.35 7.40 1.75
C VAL A 20 7.02 7.97 1.30
N GLU A 21 7.06 9.19 0.78
CA GLU A 21 5.91 9.92 0.29
C GLU A 21 6.34 10.87 -0.83
N ASP A 22 5.52 10.96 -1.86
CA ASP A 22 5.70 11.82 -3.03
C ASP A 22 4.42 12.62 -3.26
N GLU A 23 4.59 13.80 -3.86
CA GLU A 23 3.46 14.56 -4.39
C GLU A 23 2.84 13.84 -5.59
N PRO A 24 1.49 13.76 -5.68
CA PRO A 24 0.85 13.08 -6.79
C PRO A 24 1.03 13.85 -8.11
N GLU A 25 1.26 13.12 -9.20
CA GLU A 25 1.29 13.63 -10.58
C GLU A 25 0.38 12.77 -11.46
N GLN A 26 0.10 13.23 -12.69
CA GLN A 26 -0.60 12.44 -13.71
C GLN A 26 0.14 11.11 -13.98
N ALA A 27 -0.60 10.01 -13.93
CA ALA A 27 -0.12 8.63 -14.00
C ALA A 27 -1.11 7.70 -14.73
N ASP A 28 -0.67 6.50 -15.08
CA ASP A 28 -1.47 5.53 -15.85
C ASP A 28 -2.35 4.65 -14.95
N MET A 29 -1.95 4.48 -13.69
CA MET A 29 -2.57 3.55 -12.74
C MET A 29 -2.44 4.04 -11.30
N ILE A 30 -3.48 3.84 -10.49
CA ILE A 30 -3.39 3.88 -9.02
C ILE A 30 -3.45 2.46 -8.49
N PHE A 31 -2.39 2.01 -7.82
CA PHE A 31 -2.33 0.72 -7.13
C PHE A 31 -2.73 0.85 -5.66
N VAL A 32 -3.52 -0.10 -5.17
CA VAL A 32 -3.93 -0.18 -3.76
C VAL A 32 -3.62 -1.59 -3.22
N PRO A 33 -2.46 -1.80 -2.57
CA PRO A 33 -2.12 -3.08 -1.97
C PRO A 33 -3.12 -3.50 -0.88
N GLY A 34 -3.45 -4.78 -0.86
CA GLY A 34 -4.49 -5.41 -0.05
C GLY A 34 -4.30 -5.21 1.44
N ASN A 35 -5.39 -4.86 2.12
CA ASN A 35 -5.45 -4.63 3.56
C ASN A 35 -6.91 -4.51 4.04
N GLY A 36 -7.12 -4.44 5.36
CA GLY A 36 -8.45 -4.26 5.97
C GLY A 36 -8.84 -2.82 6.34
N TYR A 37 -8.07 -1.81 5.95
CA TYR A 37 -8.29 -0.40 6.26
C TYR A 37 -8.82 0.37 5.05
N PRO A 38 -9.88 1.19 5.18
CA PRO A 38 -10.44 1.92 4.05
C PRO A 38 -9.56 3.08 3.55
N GLN A 39 -8.67 3.63 4.38
CA GLN A 39 -7.95 4.88 4.13
C GLN A 39 -7.21 4.89 2.78
N MET A 40 -6.54 3.79 2.42
CA MET A 40 -5.81 3.69 1.16
C MET A 40 -6.74 3.72 -0.06
N ALA A 41 -7.91 3.10 0.04
CA ALA A 41 -8.93 3.16 -1.02
C ALA A 41 -9.63 4.52 -1.05
N GLU A 42 -9.83 5.19 0.09
CA GLU A 42 -10.34 6.57 0.13
C GLU A 42 -9.37 7.52 -0.58
N ARG A 43 -8.07 7.43 -0.27
CA ARG A 43 -7.02 8.22 -0.93
C ARG A 43 -6.96 7.95 -2.44
N ALA A 44 -7.04 6.68 -2.85
CA ALA A 44 -7.10 6.32 -4.26
C ALA A 44 -8.33 6.89 -4.96
N ALA A 45 -9.50 6.89 -4.30
CA ALA A 45 -10.72 7.49 -4.83
C ALA A 45 -10.61 9.01 -4.98
N GLU A 46 -9.98 9.70 -4.04
CA GLU A 46 -9.69 11.14 -4.14
C GLU A 46 -8.81 11.45 -5.35
N LEU A 47 -7.71 10.72 -5.51
CA LEU A 47 -6.79 10.90 -6.63
C LEU A 47 -7.45 10.58 -7.98
N TRP A 48 -8.26 9.53 -8.06
CA TRP A 48 -9.01 9.23 -9.28
C TRP A 48 -10.02 10.32 -9.64
N LYS A 49 -10.76 10.85 -8.65
CA LYS A 49 -11.69 11.98 -8.87
C LYS A 49 -10.97 13.27 -9.27
N GLY A 50 -9.74 13.46 -8.76
CA GLY A 50 -8.84 14.55 -9.18
C GLY A 50 -8.27 14.36 -10.59
N GLY A 51 -8.57 13.23 -11.26
CA GLY A 51 -8.11 12.95 -12.62
C GLY A 51 -6.65 12.52 -12.69
N TYR A 52 -6.02 12.09 -11.60
CA TYR A 52 -4.59 11.73 -11.57
C TYR A 52 -4.27 10.42 -12.32
N ALA A 53 -5.23 9.50 -12.44
CA ALA A 53 -5.08 8.30 -13.25
C ALA A 53 -6.44 7.77 -13.73
N PRO A 54 -6.51 7.11 -14.89
CA PRO A 54 -7.76 6.60 -15.44
C PRO A 54 -8.29 5.35 -14.73
N TYR A 55 -7.42 4.55 -14.09
CA TYR A 55 -7.75 3.26 -13.49
C TYR A 55 -7.22 3.14 -12.06
N ILE A 56 -7.91 2.33 -11.25
CA ILE A 56 -7.48 1.91 -9.92
C ILE A 56 -7.43 0.39 -9.87
N LEU A 57 -6.33 -0.18 -9.40
CA LEU A 57 -6.19 -1.61 -9.15
C LEU A 57 -5.97 -1.86 -7.65
N PRO A 58 -7.03 -2.14 -6.88
CA PRO A 58 -6.88 -2.84 -5.61
C PRO A 58 -6.41 -4.28 -5.85
N SER A 59 -5.53 -4.77 -4.97
CA SER A 59 -4.85 -6.04 -5.14
C SER A 59 -4.76 -6.78 -3.80
N GLY A 60 -5.54 -7.84 -3.61
CA GLY A 60 -5.52 -8.61 -2.37
C GLY A 60 -6.65 -9.62 -2.21
N LYS A 61 -6.31 -10.82 -1.71
CA LYS A 61 -7.24 -11.86 -1.29
C LYS A 61 -7.42 -11.81 0.22
N TYR A 62 -6.47 -12.35 0.96
CA TYR A 62 -6.35 -12.35 2.41
C TYR A 62 -5.03 -13.03 2.78
N SER A 63 -4.52 -12.78 3.99
CA SER A 63 -3.29 -13.42 4.47
C SER A 63 -3.40 -14.94 4.49
N VAL A 64 -2.36 -15.62 3.98
CA VAL A 64 -2.22 -17.09 4.07
C VAL A 64 -2.26 -17.59 5.51
N VAL A 65 -1.82 -16.76 6.47
CA VAL A 65 -1.80 -17.11 7.90
C VAL A 65 -3.21 -17.16 8.49
N THR A 66 -4.09 -16.24 8.08
CA THR A 66 -5.47 -16.19 8.60
C THR A 66 -6.42 -17.08 7.80
N GLY A 67 -6.12 -17.33 6.51
CA GLY A 67 -6.95 -18.13 5.61
C GLY A 67 -8.29 -17.48 5.23
N LYS A 68 -8.56 -16.26 5.71
CA LYS A 68 -9.75 -15.46 5.43
C LYS A 68 -9.47 -13.96 5.61
N PHE A 69 -10.31 -13.13 5.02
CA PHE A 69 -10.27 -11.68 5.23
C PHE A 69 -10.45 -11.35 6.72
N SER A 70 -9.57 -10.49 7.25
CA SER A 70 -9.52 -10.16 8.69
C SER A 70 -10.62 -9.20 9.15
N GLY A 71 -11.40 -8.64 8.22
CA GLY A 71 -12.49 -7.72 8.52
C GLY A 71 -12.13 -6.25 8.30
N VAL A 72 -13.11 -5.39 8.51
CA VAL A 72 -13.00 -3.93 8.39
C VAL A 72 -12.33 -3.39 9.66
N LEU A 73 -11.12 -2.85 9.54
CA LEU A 73 -10.27 -2.46 10.67
C LEU A 73 -10.45 -1.00 11.08
N ALA A 74 -11.14 -0.19 10.27
CA ALA A 74 -11.52 1.18 10.62
C ALA A 74 -12.78 1.62 9.86
N LYS A 75 -13.50 2.59 10.42
CA LYS A 75 -14.74 3.16 9.86
C LYS A 75 -15.81 2.10 9.55
N GLU A 76 -16.00 1.16 10.48
CA GLU A 76 -16.94 0.05 10.32
C GLU A 76 -18.38 0.57 10.11
N GLU A 77 -18.75 1.66 10.76
CA GLU A 77 -20.05 2.33 10.59
C GLU A 77 -20.34 2.72 9.14
N LYS A 78 -19.29 3.00 8.35
CA LYS A 78 -19.41 3.37 6.92
C LYS A 78 -19.24 2.16 5.99
N TYR A 79 -18.39 1.20 6.35
CA TYR A 79 -17.95 0.13 5.43
C TYR A 79 -18.26 -1.29 5.89
N ARG A 80 -19.09 -1.49 6.92
CA ARG A 80 -19.56 -2.82 7.35
C ARG A 80 -20.10 -3.62 6.17
N GLY A 81 -19.69 -4.89 6.09
CA GLY A 81 -20.11 -5.83 5.06
C GLY A 81 -19.47 -7.20 5.24
N ALA A 82 -20.05 -8.21 4.58
CA ALA A 82 -19.50 -9.56 4.54
C ALA A 82 -18.60 -9.72 3.31
N TYR A 83 -17.31 -9.40 3.47
CA TYR A 83 -16.33 -9.51 2.39
C TYR A 83 -15.54 -10.82 2.50
N ARG A 84 -15.32 -11.46 1.36
CA ARG A 84 -14.49 -12.67 1.23
C ARG A 84 -13.03 -12.32 1.03
N THR A 85 -12.75 -11.18 0.39
CA THR A 85 -11.40 -10.74 0.09
C THR A 85 -11.16 -9.27 0.43
N GLU A 86 -9.88 -8.92 0.60
CA GLU A 86 -9.41 -7.54 0.69
C GLU A 86 -9.83 -6.73 -0.54
N TRP A 87 -9.78 -7.34 -1.74
CA TRP A 87 -10.25 -6.72 -2.98
C TRP A 87 -11.74 -6.35 -2.92
N GLU A 88 -12.62 -7.25 -2.47
CA GLU A 88 -14.06 -6.97 -2.37
C GLU A 88 -14.34 -5.81 -1.40
N PHE A 89 -13.61 -5.78 -0.27
CA PHE A 89 -13.68 -4.69 0.69
C PHE A 89 -13.21 -3.36 0.07
N LEU A 90 -12.00 -3.32 -0.49
CA LEU A 90 -11.42 -2.11 -1.07
C LEU A 90 -12.23 -1.59 -2.26
N LYS A 91 -12.74 -2.48 -3.13
CA LYS A 91 -13.68 -2.12 -4.20
C LYS A 91 -14.93 -1.44 -3.63
N THR A 92 -15.50 -1.98 -2.55
CA THR A 92 -16.69 -1.38 -1.92
C THR A 92 -16.38 0.01 -1.38
N VAL A 93 -15.21 0.21 -0.76
CA VAL A 93 -14.76 1.53 -0.34
C VAL A 93 -14.65 2.48 -1.53
N LEU A 94 -14.02 2.07 -2.64
CA LEU A 94 -13.88 2.89 -3.85
C LEU A 94 -15.24 3.32 -4.42
N ILE A 95 -16.18 2.39 -4.59
CA ILE A 95 -17.52 2.66 -5.12
C ILE A 95 -18.28 3.63 -4.20
N LYS A 96 -18.25 3.40 -2.88
CA LYS A 96 -18.90 4.30 -1.90
C LYS A 96 -18.30 5.71 -1.90
N ASN A 97 -17.08 5.90 -2.39
CA ASN A 97 -16.43 7.21 -2.51
C ASN A 97 -16.50 7.80 -3.93
N GLY A 98 -17.33 7.22 -4.82
CA GLY A 98 -17.71 7.79 -6.11
C GLY A 98 -16.87 7.33 -7.30
N VAL A 99 -16.05 6.29 -7.15
CA VAL A 99 -15.31 5.72 -8.28
C VAL A 99 -16.24 4.88 -9.16
N ASP A 100 -16.19 5.09 -10.46
CA ASP A 100 -16.89 4.25 -11.44
C ASP A 100 -16.33 2.82 -11.39
N GLU A 101 -17.22 1.84 -11.14
CA GLU A 101 -16.85 0.42 -11.03
C GLU A 101 -16.07 -0.08 -12.25
N ARG A 102 -16.34 0.45 -13.45
CA ARG A 102 -15.65 0.07 -14.70
C ARG A 102 -14.18 0.50 -14.72
N LYS A 103 -13.78 1.41 -13.82
CA LYS A 103 -12.41 1.89 -13.65
C LYS A 103 -11.65 1.14 -12.56
N ILE A 104 -12.33 0.26 -11.82
CA ILE A 104 -11.74 -0.58 -10.76
C ILE A 104 -11.36 -1.93 -11.35
N LEU A 105 -10.06 -2.18 -11.47
CA LEU A 105 -9.54 -3.45 -11.96
C LEU A 105 -9.58 -4.52 -10.85
N ARG A 106 -9.59 -5.79 -11.27
CA ARG A 106 -9.68 -6.95 -10.37
C ARG A 106 -8.37 -7.70 -10.23
N GLU A 107 -7.88 -7.77 -8.99
CA GLU A 107 -6.85 -8.68 -8.50
C GLU A 107 -7.23 -9.12 -7.08
N ASP A 108 -7.66 -10.37 -6.92
CA ASP A 108 -8.19 -10.93 -5.67
C ASP A 108 -7.55 -12.28 -5.30
N GLN A 109 -6.31 -12.51 -5.74
CA GLN A 109 -5.56 -13.74 -5.55
C GLN A 109 -4.38 -13.58 -4.59
N ALA A 110 -3.84 -12.38 -4.41
CA ALA A 110 -2.66 -12.15 -3.59
C ALA A 110 -2.89 -12.48 -2.10
N THR A 111 -1.96 -13.21 -1.50
CA THR A 111 -2.04 -13.66 -0.09
C THR A 111 -0.94 -13.10 0.82
N TYR A 112 -0.02 -12.32 0.25
CA TYR A 112 1.01 -11.55 0.95
C TYR A 112 1.50 -10.40 0.09
N THR A 113 2.21 -9.43 0.69
CA THR A 113 2.56 -8.16 0.03
C THR A 113 3.25 -8.33 -1.33
N TYR A 114 4.25 -9.21 -1.43
CA TYR A 114 5.00 -9.39 -2.69
C TYR A 114 4.09 -9.91 -3.82
N GLN A 115 3.12 -10.78 -3.50
CA GLN A 115 2.11 -11.23 -4.45
C GLN A 115 1.19 -10.11 -4.94
N ASN A 116 0.92 -9.08 -4.11
CA ASN A 116 0.12 -7.94 -4.58
C ASN A 116 0.79 -7.32 -5.83
N ALA A 117 2.10 -7.09 -5.78
CA ALA A 117 2.83 -6.53 -6.91
C ALA A 117 2.91 -7.51 -8.10
N ILE A 118 3.14 -8.82 -7.87
CA ILE A 118 3.19 -9.84 -8.94
C ILE A 118 1.86 -9.89 -9.68
N PHE A 119 0.75 -10.05 -8.94
CA PHE A 119 -0.56 -10.20 -9.55
C PHE A 119 -1.12 -8.88 -10.07
N SER A 120 -0.69 -7.74 -9.52
CA SER A 120 -0.93 -6.43 -10.14
C SER A 120 -0.34 -6.36 -11.54
N ARG A 121 0.91 -6.81 -11.71
CA ARG A 121 1.58 -6.84 -13.00
C ARG A 121 0.89 -7.74 -13.99
N GLN A 122 0.55 -8.96 -13.57
CA GLN A 122 -0.21 -9.88 -14.41
C GLN A 122 -1.57 -9.31 -14.79
N ALA A 123 -2.25 -8.59 -13.89
CA ALA A 123 -3.56 -8.00 -14.14
C ALA A 123 -3.50 -6.83 -15.15
N THR A 124 -2.43 -6.04 -15.15
CA THR A 124 -2.19 -4.97 -16.13
C THR A 124 -1.75 -5.52 -17.48
N GLU A 125 -0.83 -6.49 -17.50
CA GLU A 125 -0.32 -7.13 -18.72
C GLU A 125 -1.43 -7.87 -19.49
N LYS A 126 -2.29 -8.64 -18.79
CA LYS A 126 -3.43 -9.34 -19.40
C LYS A 126 -4.43 -8.41 -20.09
N ARG A 127 -4.43 -7.12 -19.72
CA ARG A 127 -5.30 -6.09 -20.30
C ARG A 127 -4.59 -5.23 -21.34
N GLY A 128 -3.31 -5.50 -21.63
CA GLY A 128 -2.49 -4.69 -22.53
C GLY A 128 -2.25 -3.27 -22.02
N ILE A 129 -2.32 -3.05 -20.70
CA ILE A 129 -2.07 -1.73 -20.09
C ILE A 129 -0.57 -1.61 -19.84
N SER A 130 0.09 -0.74 -20.60
CA SER A 130 1.45 -0.27 -20.27
C SER A 130 1.36 0.73 -19.12
N VAL A 131 2.24 0.59 -18.13
CA VAL A 131 2.27 1.46 -16.96
C VAL A 131 3.65 2.10 -16.90
N GLU A 132 3.79 3.34 -17.34
CA GLU A 132 5.04 4.10 -17.31
C GLU A 132 5.16 4.90 -16.03
N LYS A 133 4.04 5.40 -15.51
CA LYS A 133 3.95 6.01 -14.19
C LYS A 133 2.76 5.48 -13.41
N ALA A 134 2.95 5.21 -12.13
CA ALA A 134 1.89 4.76 -11.25
C ALA A 134 1.93 5.46 -9.89
N ILE A 135 0.76 5.63 -9.30
CA ILE A 135 0.62 6.05 -7.91
C ILE A 135 0.38 4.83 -7.03
N LEU A 136 1.07 4.73 -5.90
CA LEU A 136 0.94 3.63 -4.95
C LEU A 136 0.31 4.13 -3.64
N CYS A 137 -0.97 3.80 -3.43
CA CYS A 137 -1.71 4.12 -2.20
C CYS A 137 -1.60 2.98 -1.19
N CYS A 138 -0.66 3.09 -0.27
CA CYS A 138 -0.35 2.08 0.74
C CYS A 138 -0.38 2.66 2.17
N LYS A 139 -0.22 1.82 3.20
CA LYS A 139 -0.07 2.31 4.57
C LYS A 139 1.26 3.05 4.73
N ALA A 140 1.28 4.17 5.45
CA ALA A 140 2.48 4.99 5.64
C ALA A 140 3.68 4.20 6.20
N GLN A 141 3.47 3.42 7.26
CA GLN A 141 4.55 2.59 7.83
C GLN A 141 4.98 1.43 6.93
N HIS A 142 4.25 1.14 5.86
CA HIS A 142 4.54 0.07 4.90
C HIS A 142 5.09 0.60 3.55
N ALA A 143 5.25 1.92 3.44
CA ALA A 143 5.47 2.60 2.17
C ALA A 143 6.75 2.14 1.45
N ARG A 144 7.88 2.08 2.17
CA ARG A 144 9.16 1.65 1.59
C ARG A 144 9.11 0.23 1.02
N ARG A 145 8.57 -0.73 1.78
CA ARG A 145 8.53 -2.13 1.36
C ARG A 145 7.63 -2.32 0.14
N CYS A 146 6.47 -1.66 0.13
CA CYS A 146 5.59 -1.58 -1.05
C CYS A 146 6.34 -1.03 -2.26
N LYS A 147 6.98 0.14 -2.13
CA LYS A 147 7.76 0.78 -3.21
C LYS A 147 8.79 -0.18 -3.80
N MET A 148 9.62 -0.81 -2.96
CA MET A 148 10.67 -1.71 -3.41
C MET A 148 10.12 -2.92 -4.20
N TYR A 149 8.99 -3.51 -3.78
CA TYR A 149 8.39 -4.64 -4.51
C TYR A 149 7.84 -4.25 -5.87
N TYR A 150 7.16 -3.11 -5.93
CA TYR A 150 6.60 -2.61 -7.18
C TYR A 150 7.70 -2.18 -8.14
N GLU A 151 8.74 -1.46 -7.69
CA GLU A 151 9.88 -1.10 -8.54
C GLU A 151 10.63 -2.33 -9.09
N LEU A 152 10.80 -3.36 -8.26
CA LEU A 152 11.42 -4.60 -8.69
C LEU A 152 10.64 -5.27 -9.82
N LEU A 153 9.32 -5.34 -9.69
CA LEU A 153 8.46 -6.03 -10.65
C LEU A 153 8.10 -5.15 -11.84
N TYR A 154 8.25 -3.83 -11.74
CA TYR A 154 7.98 -2.87 -12.80
C TYR A 154 9.22 -1.98 -13.02
N PRO A 155 10.32 -2.52 -13.56
CA PRO A 155 11.60 -1.80 -13.66
C PRO A 155 11.55 -0.59 -14.59
N GLY A 156 10.56 -0.50 -15.48
CA GLY A 156 10.35 0.65 -16.36
C GLY A 156 9.32 1.67 -15.85
N THR A 157 8.76 1.47 -14.66
CA THR A 157 7.68 2.31 -14.12
C THR A 157 8.20 3.25 -13.05
N ARG A 158 7.89 4.54 -13.16
CA ARG A 158 8.08 5.52 -12.09
C ARG A 158 6.92 5.43 -11.10
N PHE A 159 7.21 5.11 -9.84
CA PHE A 159 6.21 5.09 -8.77
C PHE A 159 6.22 6.40 -7.98
N LEU A 160 5.03 6.93 -7.71
CA LEU A 160 4.76 8.00 -6.77
C LEU A 160 4.05 7.39 -5.55
N ILE A 161 4.63 7.53 -4.37
CA ILE A 161 4.07 6.93 -3.16
C ILE A 161 3.15 7.93 -2.49
N CYS A 162 1.85 7.63 -2.45
CA CYS A 162 0.85 8.49 -1.82
C CYS A 162 0.18 7.71 -0.68
N PRO A 163 0.86 7.55 0.46
CA PRO A 163 0.41 6.66 1.53
C PRO A 163 -0.77 7.25 2.31
N SER A 164 -1.29 6.47 3.26
CA SER A 164 -2.25 6.95 4.25
C SER A 164 -1.96 6.38 5.63
N ASP A 165 -2.18 7.22 6.64
CA ASP A 165 -1.97 6.87 8.04
C ASP A 165 -3.13 6.04 8.60
N VAL A 166 -2.79 5.05 9.43
CA VAL A 166 -3.74 4.20 10.15
C VAL A 166 -3.46 4.18 11.66
N GLY A 167 -2.92 5.28 12.18
CA GLY A 167 -2.59 5.48 13.60
C GLY A 167 -1.09 5.61 13.88
N ILE A 168 -0.24 4.99 13.05
CA ILE A 168 1.23 5.10 13.11
C ILE A 168 1.70 5.93 11.92
N ASN A 169 2.52 6.94 12.18
CA ASN A 169 3.05 7.85 11.17
C ASN A 169 4.47 8.34 11.50
N ARG A 170 5.01 9.15 10.59
CA ARG A 170 6.36 9.73 10.65
C ARG A 170 6.60 10.48 11.97
N GLU A 171 5.60 11.18 12.48
CA GLU A 171 5.73 12.06 13.64
C GLU A 171 5.56 11.31 14.97
N ASN A 172 4.92 10.13 14.96
CA ASN A 172 4.46 9.49 16.20
C ASN A 172 4.98 8.06 16.45
N TRP A 173 5.58 7.38 15.47
CA TRP A 173 5.86 5.95 15.58
C TRP A 173 6.77 5.58 16.76
N TYR A 174 7.69 6.48 17.13
CA TYR A 174 8.65 6.28 18.21
C TYR A 174 8.08 6.60 19.61
N LEU A 175 6.83 7.04 19.70
CA LEU A 175 6.20 7.43 20.97
C LEU A 175 5.57 6.24 21.71
N THR A 176 5.38 5.10 21.04
CA THR A 176 4.73 3.91 21.62
C THR A 176 5.53 2.65 21.31
N GLU A 177 5.45 1.65 22.18
CA GLU A 177 6.09 0.34 21.93
C GLU A 177 5.54 -0.34 20.67
N GLU A 178 4.24 -0.18 20.39
CA GLU A 178 3.60 -0.69 19.19
C GLU A 178 4.17 -0.03 17.93
N GLY A 179 4.24 1.31 17.89
CA GLY A 179 4.79 2.03 16.76
C GLY A 179 6.25 1.69 16.50
N ILE A 180 7.07 1.57 17.56
CA ILE A 180 8.47 1.13 17.46
C ILE A 180 8.55 -0.27 16.86
N ARG A 181 7.77 -1.21 17.38
CA ARG A 181 7.76 -2.60 16.90
C ARG A 181 7.33 -2.72 15.44
N GLU A 182 6.29 -1.99 15.04
CA GLU A 182 5.77 -2.01 13.66
C GLU A 182 6.80 -1.45 12.67
N VAL A 183 7.36 -0.27 12.94
CA VAL A 183 8.31 0.40 12.02
C VAL A 183 9.63 -0.37 11.92
N LEU A 184 10.22 -0.80 13.05
CA LEU A 184 11.44 -1.60 13.02
C LEU A 184 11.20 -3.00 12.42
N GLY A 185 9.99 -3.56 12.60
CA GLY A 185 9.56 -4.79 11.94
C GLY A 185 9.49 -4.64 10.42
N GLU A 186 8.99 -3.50 9.92
CA GLU A 186 8.99 -3.20 8.48
C GLU A 186 10.41 -3.05 7.94
N MET A 187 11.32 -2.43 8.69
CA MET A 187 12.73 -2.34 8.29
C MET A 187 13.40 -3.71 8.19
N LYS A 188 13.19 -4.56 9.20
CA LYS A 188 13.67 -5.95 9.18
C LYS A 188 13.16 -6.70 7.95
N ARG A 189 11.87 -6.59 7.65
CA ARG A 189 11.24 -7.20 6.46
C ARG A 189 11.83 -6.67 5.14
N CYS A 190 12.15 -5.38 5.05
CA CYS A 190 12.82 -4.83 3.87
C CYS A 190 14.18 -5.49 3.60
N GLY A 191 14.96 -5.81 4.64
CA GLY A 191 16.23 -6.51 4.48
C GLY A 191 16.06 -8.00 4.17
N GLU A 192 15.33 -8.72 5.03
CA GLU A 192 15.22 -10.18 4.96
C GLU A 192 14.47 -10.66 3.71
N GLN A 193 13.38 -10.00 3.34
CA GLN A 193 12.56 -10.45 2.21
C GLN A 193 13.25 -10.16 0.87
N PHE A 194 14.06 -9.11 0.79
CA PHE A 194 14.84 -8.80 -0.42
C PHE A 194 16.08 -9.67 -0.56
N HIS A 195 16.67 -10.16 0.53
CA HIS A 195 17.80 -11.10 0.45
C HIS A 195 17.46 -12.33 -0.39
N GLU A 196 16.30 -12.95 -0.18
CA GLU A 196 15.89 -14.11 -0.97
C GLU A 196 15.55 -13.74 -2.42
N ILE A 197 14.85 -12.62 -2.62
CA ILE A 197 14.47 -12.17 -3.96
C ILE A 197 15.70 -11.80 -4.82
N LEU A 198 16.69 -11.13 -4.23
CA LEU A 198 17.92 -10.71 -4.93
C LEU A 198 18.81 -11.89 -5.33
N LYS A 199 18.72 -13.05 -4.65
CA LYS A 199 19.43 -14.28 -5.08
C LYS A 199 18.83 -14.87 -6.36
N GLU A 200 17.57 -14.57 -6.66
CA GLU A 200 16.83 -15.11 -7.78
C GLU A 200 16.84 -14.19 -9.02
N LEU A 201 17.43 -12.99 -8.91
CA LEU A 201 17.66 -12.06 -10.03
C LEU A 201 18.95 -12.38 -10.80
#